data_AF-A0A3D3SVM1-F1
#
_entry.id   AF-A0A3D3SVM1-F1
#
_cell.length_a   1.000
_cell.length_b   1.000
_cell.length_c   1.000
_cell.angle_alpha   90.00
_cell.angle_beta   90.00
_cell.angle_gamma   90.00
#
_symmetry.space_group_name_H-M   'P 1'
#
loop_
_entity.id
_entity.type
_entity.pdbx_description
1 polymer ?
#
loop_
_entity_poly.entity_id
_entity_poly.type
_entity_poly.pdbx_seq_one_letter_code
_entity_poly.pdbx_strand_id
1 'polypeptide(L)'
;FRDRPSTESLQLFKEMREGRHPDGSLVLRAKIDMASPNMNMRDPVLYRIRHAHHHRTGNAWCIYPLYDFAHPLSDAIEGISHSICTLEFEDHRPLYNWLVERLAEAGHFNKAQLPHQYEFARLNLTYVVLSKRKLIELVEMGVVTGWDDPRMPSLVAARRRGYTPEGFRQFVEQSGVSKSDGWIDYTVLEDCMRNHLNEVAPRRVAVLDPLKLVIENLDPDEVIDCEAPNHPQKPELGRRAMPMTRELYIEHEDFMVEPSKGFFRLQPGGRVRLKYGFVAEYVSHSVGENGRVAEVRVSIFKDSQSGTPGADSYKVKGVIHWVSASQAHWAEVRLFDRLFKVAAPGARREGDAPELERDFKDDLNPNSLQVVRVPMEPSLKDAQAEDRFQFERHGYFVADRLDARPGQPVFNRTVTLKDSWAKA
;
A
#
# COMPACT_ATOMS: atom_id res chain seq x y z
N PHE A 1 -28.05 40.62 19.20
CA PHE A 1 -27.96 40.45 17.74
C PHE A 1 -28.98 39.46 17.16
N ARG A 2 -29.40 38.42 17.89
CA ARG A 2 -30.33 37.37 17.41
C ARG A 2 -31.73 37.89 16.98
N ASP A 3 -32.18 38.98 17.58
CA ASP A 3 -33.52 39.56 17.35
C ASP A 3 -33.48 40.85 16.52
N ARG A 4 -32.39 41.06 15.78
CA ARG A 4 -32.29 42.17 14.81
C ARG A 4 -33.39 42.05 13.74
N PRO A 5 -33.92 43.19 13.24
CA PRO A 5 -34.79 43.19 12.07
C PRO A 5 -34.11 42.55 10.85
N SER A 6 -34.90 41.94 9.97
CA SER A 6 -34.41 41.33 8.73
C SER A 6 -33.73 42.36 7.81
N THR A 7 -34.22 43.59 7.80
CA THR A 7 -33.65 44.71 7.02
C THR A 7 -32.23 45.06 7.46
N GLU A 8 -31.98 45.13 8.78
CA GLU A 8 -30.63 45.35 9.34
C GLU A 8 -29.70 44.17 9.00
N SER A 9 -30.20 42.95 9.12
CA SER A 9 -29.43 41.73 8.81
C SER A 9 -29.02 41.67 7.34
N LEU A 10 -29.92 42.02 6.42
CA LEU A 10 -29.64 42.08 4.98
C LEU A 10 -28.61 43.17 4.65
N GLN A 11 -28.70 44.33 5.30
CA GLN A 11 -27.73 45.41 5.10
C GLN A 11 -26.33 44.98 5.56
N LEU A 12 -26.20 44.46 6.77
CA LEU A 12 -24.91 43.98 7.29
C LEU A 12 -24.33 42.86 6.41
N PHE A 13 -25.15 41.92 5.93
CA PHE A 13 -24.65 40.85 5.06
C PHE A 13 -24.12 41.37 3.71
N LYS A 14 -24.75 42.41 3.13
CA LYS A 14 -24.20 43.10 1.94
C LYS A 14 -22.87 43.76 2.24
N GLU A 15 -22.75 44.46 3.37
CA GLU A 15 -21.51 45.11 3.78
C GLU A 15 -20.38 44.09 4.02
N MET A 16 -20.70 42.93 4.60
CA MET A 16 -19.75 41.81 4.72
C MET A 16 -19.25 41.39 3.33
N ARG A 17 -20.15 41.19 2.36
CA ARG A 17 -19.80 40.82 0.97
C ARG A 17 -18.96 41.90 0.26
N GLU A 18 -19.20 43.16 0.58
CA GLU A 18 -18.46 44.31 0.04
C GLU A 18 -17.09 44.52 0.71
N GLY A 19 -16.71 43.69 1.69
CA GLY A 19 -15.40 43.77 2.36
C GLY A 19 -15.27 44.94 3.32
N ARG A 20 -16.37 45.52 3.80
CA ARG A 20 -16.36 46.68 4.72
C ARG A 20 -15.95 46.33 6.15
N HIS A 21 -15.81 45.06 6.47
CA HIS A 21 -15.59 44.54 7.82
C HIS A 21 -14.39 43.58 7.82
N PRO A 22 -13.50 43.60 8.82
CA PRO A 22 -12.29 42.78 8.84
C PRO A 22 -12.58 41.29 9.12
N ASP A 23 -11.59 40.43 8.89
CA ASP A 23 -11.67 38.99 9.15
C ASP A 23 -12.16 38.68 10.58
N GLY A 24 -13.10 37.73 10.69
CA GLY A 24 -13.63 37.27 11.98
C GLY A 24 -14.54 38.26 12.73
N SER A 25 -14.71 39.50 12.25
CA SER A 25 -15.50 40.52 12.94
C SER A 25 -17.01 40.26 12.93
N LEU A 26 -17.53 39.67 11.85
CA LEU A 26 -18.94 39.35 11.67
C LEU A 26 -19.12 37.98 11.02
N VAL A 27 -20.25 37.35 11.36
CA VAL A 27 -20.71 36.07 10.80
C VAL A 27 -22.21 36.12 10.54
N LEU A 28 -22.67 35.45 9.49
CA LEU A 28 -24.08 35.14 9.30
C LEU A 28 -24.39 33.83 10.02
N ARG A 29 -25.45 33.79 10.83
CA ARG A 29 -25.89 32.59 11.55
C ARG A 29 -27.33 32.25 11.18
N ALA A 30 -27.66 30.97 11.13
CA ALA A 30 -29.05 30.53 11.09
C ALA A 30 -29.72 30.86 12.43
N LYS A 31 -31.02 31.18 12.40
CA LYS A 31 -31.83 31.34 13.61
C LYS A 31 -32.69 30.09 13.79
N ILE A 32 -32.25 29.18 14.65
CA ILE A 32 -32.87 27.87 14.88
C ILE A 32 -33.25 27.79 16.37
N ASP A 33 -32.52 27.01 17.18
CA ASP A 33 -32.82 26.81 18.59
C ASP A 33 -31.55 26.71 19.43
N MET A 34 -31.30 27.75 20.24
CA MET A 34 -30.16 27.81 21.15
C MET A 34 -30.24 26.81 22.31
N ALA A 35 -31.42 26.28 22.63
CA ALA A 35 -31.63 25.29 23.67
C ALA A 35 -31.54 23.84 23.15
N SER A 36 -31.34 23.64 21.85
CA SER A 36 -31.31 22.31 21.25
C SER A 36 -30.27 21.40 21.93
N PRO A 37 -30.59 20.12 22.20
CA PRO A 37 -29.60 19.16 22.68
C PRO A 37 -28.51 18.90 21.63
N ASN A 38 -28.83 19.07 20.34
CA ASN A 38 -27.85 18.99 19.25
C ASN A 38 -27.13 20.35 19.09
N MET A 39 -25.81 20.35 19.26
CA MET A 39 -25.00 21.56 19.15
C MET A 39 -25.07 22.22 17.76
N ASN A 40 -25.18 21.44 16.69
CA ASN A 40 -25.25 21.94 15.32
C ASN A 40 -26.55 22.72 15.05
N MET A 41 -27.58 22.54 15.87
CA MET A 41 -28.85 23.28 15.77
C MET A 41 -28.85 24.58 16.59
N ARG A 42 -27.77 24.89 17.33
CA ARG A 42 -27.66 26.10 18.15
C ARG A 42 -27.18 27.30 17.35
N ASP A 43 -28.06 27.80 16.50
CA ASP A 43 -27.82 28.93 15.58
C ASP A 43 -26.45 28.80 14.87
N PRO A 44 -26.25 27.76 14.03
CA PRO A 44 -24.96 27.50 13.40
C PRO A 44 -24.53 28.67 12.51
N VAL A 45 -23.22 28.85 12.38
CA VAL A 45 -22.63 29.85 11.48
C VAL A 45 -22.75 29.37 10.04
N LEU A 46 -23.27 30.23 9.16
CA LEU A 46 -23.45 29.95 7.73
C LEU A 46 -22.34 30.57 6.89
N TYR A 47 -21.99 31.84 7.15
CA TYR A 47 -20.92 32.56 6.45
C TYR A 47 -19.97 33.23 7.43
N ARG A 48 -18.69 33.29 7.04
CA ARG A 48 -17.65 34.08 7.71
C ARG A 48 -16.96 35.03 6.74
N ILE A 49 -16.41 36.11 7.27
CA ILE A 49 -15.48 36.98 6.53
C ILE A 49 -14.08 36.36 6.55
N ARG A 50 -13.45 36.29 5.37
CA ARG A 50 -12.04 35.94 5.20
C ARG A 50 -11.50 36.60 3.94
N HIS A 51 -10.55 37.51 4.06
CA HIS A 51 -9.87 38.15 2.93
C HIS A 51 -8.70 37.27 2.48
N ALA A 52 -8.99 36.26 1.66
CA ALA A 52 -7.99 35.34 1.13
C ALA A 52 -8.24 35.03 -0.35
N HIS A 53 -7.18 34.89 -1.12
CA HIS A 53 -7.27 34.47 -2.51
C HIS A 53 -7.81 33.04 -2.62
N HIS A 54 -8.92 32.85 -3.34
CA HIS A 54 -9.49 31.53 -3.59
C HIS A 54 -9.00 30.96 -4.93
N HIS A 55 -8.59 29.70 -4.94
CA HIS A 55 -7.96 29.07 -6.11
C HIS A 55 -8.82 29.06 -7.39
N ARG A 56 -10.16 29.09 -7.29
CA ARG A 56 -11.08 29.13 -8.46
C ARG A 56 -11.66 30.49 -8.76
N THR A 57 -11.90 31.30 -7.73
CA THR A 57 -12.68 32.55 -7.84
C THR A 57 -11.83 33.79 -7.57
N GLY A 58 -10.51 33.60 -7.37
CA GLY A 58 -9.58 34.67 -7.06
C GLY A 58 -10.02 35.47 -5.85
N ASN A 59 -10.09 36.79 -6.03
CA ASN A 59 -10.50 37.75 -5.00
C ASN A 59 -11.95 38.24 -5.17
N ALA A 60 -12.78 37.54 -5.94
CA ALA A 60 -14.16 37.95 -6.20
C ALA A 60 -15.06 37.91 -4.94
N TRP A 61 -14.65 37.18 -3.90
CA TRP A 61 -15.39 37.00 -2.66
C TRP A 61 -14.46 37.24 -1.46
N CYS A 62 -14.99 37.90 -0.43
CA CYS A 62 -14.35 38.04 0.89
C CYS A 62 -15.20 37.41 2.01
N ILE A 63 -16.34 36.80 1.65
CA ILE A 63 -17.17 35.99 2.54
C ILE A 63 -17.24 34.57 1.98
N TYR A 64 -17.12 33.59 2.86
CA TYR A 64 -17.14 32.19 2.48
C TYR A 64 -18.14 31.42 3.33
N PRO A 65 -18.93 30.53 2.71
CA PRO A 65 -19.84 29.66 3.44
C PRO A 65 -19.05 28.63 4.27
N LEU A 66 -19.65 28.17 5.37
CA LEU A 66 -19.16 27.01 6.10
C LEU A 66 -19.69 25.71 5.48
N TYR A 67 -19.03 24.60 5.82
CA TYR A 67 -19.34 23.26 5.31
C TYR A 67 -20.84 22.93 5.44
N ASP A 68 -21.39 23.09 6.64
CA ASP A 68 -22.80 22.76 6.93
C ASP A 68 -23.81 23.57 6.11
N PHE A 69 -23.43 24.75 5.62
CA PHE A 69 -24.27 25.52 4.71
C PHE A 69 -24.03 25.15 3.24
N ALA A 70 -22.78 24.96 2.85
CA ALA A 70 -22.42 24.71 1.45
C ALA A 70 -22.80 23.29 1.00
N HIS A 71 -22.61 22.27 1.86
CA HIS A 71 -22.77 20.87 1.50
C HIS A 71 -24.22 20.51 1.12
N PRO A 72 -25.25 20.78 1.96
CA PRO A 72 -26.63 20.41 1.63
C PRO A 72 -27.15 21.17 0.39
N LEU A 73 -26.72 22.42 0.22
CA LEU A 73 -27.09 23.24 -0.93
C LEU A 73 -26.41 22.74 -2.21
N SER A 74 -25.15 22.31 -2.14
CA SER A 74 -24.46 21.72 -3.30
C SER A 74 -25.19 20.45 -3.75
N ASP A 75 -25.52 19.57 -2.81
CA ASP A 75 -26.30 18.35 -3.10
C ASP A 75 -27.66 18.66 -3.73
N ALA A 76 -28.40 19.63 -3.17
CA ALA A 76 -29.71 20.01 -3.69
C ALA A 76 -29.63 20.67 -5.08
N ILE A 77 -28.60 21.50 -5.33
CA ILE A 77 -28.36 22.14 -6.64
C ILE A 77 -27.97 21.10 -7.69
N GLU A 78 -27.16 20.11 -7.32
CA GLU A 78 -26.71 19.04 -8.21
C GLU A 78 -27.74 17.91 -8.39
N GLY A 79 -28.86 17.96 -7.66
CA GLY A 79 -29.91 16.95 -7.74
C GLY A 79 -29.49 15.59 -7.17
N ILE A 80 -28.61 15.59 -6.17
CA ILE A 80 -28.18 14.38 -5.47
C ILE A 80 -29.38 13.73 -4.80
N SER A 81 -29.49 12.40 -4.90
CA SER A 81 -30.53 11.63 -4.19
C SER A 81 -30.02 11.11 -2.85
N HIS A 82 -28.83 10.51 -2.85
CA HIS A 82 -28.21 9.88 -1.69
C HIS A 82 -26.85 10.54 -1.43
N SER A 83 -26.79 11.42 -0.43
CA SER A 83 -25.56 12.08 0.00
C SER A 83 -24.87 11.19 1.03
N ILE A 84 -23.84 10.46 0.60
CA ILE A 84 -23.19 9.44 1.43
C ILE A 84 -21.95 10.04 2.09
N CYS A 85 -21.92 10.07 3.42
CA CYS A 85 -20.81 10.60 4.22
C CYS A 85 -20.45 9.65 5.37
N THR A 86 -19.45 10.01 6.19
CA THR A 86 -19.05 9.18 7.32
C THR A 86 -19.81 9.54 8.61
N LEU A 87 -19.80 8.65 9.60
CA LEU A 87 -20.51 8.82 10.87
C LEU A 87 -20.15 10.09 11.64
N GLU A 88 -18.98 10.69 11.39
CA GLU A 88 -18.62 12.00 11.97
C GLU A 88 -19.63 13.11 11.64
N PHE A 89 -20.45 12.95 10.59
CA PHE A 89 -21.48 13.91 10.17
C PHE A 89 -22.90 13.50 10.54
N GLU A 90 -23.09 12.44 11.34
CA GLU A 90 -24.43 11.99 11.74
C GLU A 90 -25.18 13.07 12.53
N ASP A 91 -24.51 13.72 13.49
CA ASP A 91 -25.09 14.83 14.26
C ASP A 91 -25.29 16.11 13.43
N HIS A 92 -24.74 16.18 12.22
CA HIS A 92 -24.94 17.29 11.28
C HIS A 92 -26.21 17.12 10.42
N ARG A 93 -26.71 15.88 10.27
CA ARG A 93 -27.91 15.55 9.47
C ARG A 93 -29.15 16.39 9.84
N PRO A 94 -29.47 16.69 11.12
CA PRO A 94 -30.60 17.54 11.44
C PRO A 94 -30.49 18.96 10.85
N LEU A 95 -29.28 19.53 10.84
CA LEU A 95 -29.02 20.84 10.23
C LEU A 95 -29.06 20.75 8.71
N TYR A 96 -28.51 19.69 8.13
CA TYR A 96 -28.60 19.38 6.70
C TYR A 96 -30.06 19.43 6.23
N ASN A 97 -30.92 18.64 6.89
CA ASN A 97 -32.35 18.54 6.56
C ASN A 97 -33.05 19.89 6.74
N TRP A 98 -32.79 20.57 7.86
CA TRP A 98 -33.39 21.88 8.14
C TRP A 98 -33.09 22.88 7.02
N LEU A 99 -31.85 22.93 6.51
CA LEU A 99 -31.47 23.86 5.44
C LEU A 99 -32.20 23.59 4.13
N VAL A 100 -32.19 22.35 3.65
CA VAL A 100 -32.82 22.00 2.37
C VAL A 100 -34.34 22.11 2.43
N GLU A 101 -34.96 21.76 3.57
CA GLU A 101 -36.39 21.92 3.80
C GLU A 101 -36.80 23.40 3.80
N ARG A 102 -36.06 24.27 4.50
CA ARG A 102 -36.35 25.71 4.54
C ARG A 102 -36.23 26.38 3.18
N LEU A 103 -35.24 25.96 2.39
CA LEU A 103 -35.08 26.46 1.03
C LEU A 103 -36.14 25.91 0.08
N ALA A 104 -36.61 24.68 0.26
CA ALA A 104 -37.77 24.15 -0.46
C ALA A 104 -39.06 24.89 -0.11
N GLU A 105 -39.30 25.19 1.18
CA GLU A 105 -40.43 26.03 1.63
C GLU A 105 -40.38 27.44 1.02
N ALA A 106 -39.18 28.00 0.84
CA ALA A 106 -38.95 29.27 0.16
C ALA A 106 -39.06 29.19 -1.38
N GLY A 107 -39.36 28.01 -1.94
CA GLY A 107 -39.54 27.81 -3.38
C GLY A 107 -38.25 27.66 -4.19
N HIS A 108 -37.10 27.46 -3.53
CA HIS A 108 -35.82 27.28 -4.22
C HIS A 108 -35.58 25.84 -4.70
N PHE A 109 -36.20 24.86 -4.04
CA PHE A 109 -36.03 23.44 -4.36
C PHE A 109 -37.37 22.71 -4.38
N ASN A 110 -37.46 21.67 -5.21
CA ASN A 110 -38.60 20.76 -5.18
C ASN A 110 -38.50 19.86 -3.95
N LYS A 111 -39.48 19.97 -3.05
CA LYS A 111 -39.55 19.16 -1.82
C LYS A 111 -39.49 17.65 -2.07
N ALA A 112 -40.01 17.17 -3.20
CA ALA A 112 -40.01 15.75 -3.54
C ALA A 112 -38.63 15.24 -4.04
N GLN A 113 -37.69 16.13 -4.30
CA GLN A 113 -36.36 15.82 -4.83
C GLN A 113 -35.24 16.28 -3.88
N LEU A 114 -35.55 16.48 -2.60
CA LEU A 114 -34.52 16.86 -1.65
C LEU A 114 -33.54 15.71 -1.43
N PRO A 115 -32.22 16.00 -1.39
CA PRO A 115 -31.22 14.99 -1.12
C PRO A 115 -31.39 14.45 0.30
N HIS A 116 -31.03 13.18 0.50
CA HIS A 116 -31.02 12.56 1.82
C HIS A 116 -29.60 12.14 2.21
N GLN A 117 -29.17 12.52 3.40
CA GLN A 117 -27.87 12.13 3.93
C GLN A 117 -27.92 10.71 4.52
N TYR A 118 -26.94 9.89 4.16
CA TYR A 118 -26.70 8.58 4.73
C TYR A 118 -25.26 8.47 5.21
N GLU A 119 -25.06 7.86 6.37
CA GLU A 119 -23.73 7.71 6.97
C GLU A 119 -23.28 6.27 7.02
N PHE A 120 -21.97 6.06 6.88
CA PHE A 120 -21.31 4.79 7.11
C PHE A 120 -20.07 4.97 7.99
N ALA A 121 -19.64 3.91 8.64
CA ALA A 121 -18.41 3.92 9.42
C ALA A 121 -17.21 4.10 8.49
N ARG A 122 -16.32 5.01 8.86
CA ARG A 122 -15.08 5.23 8.13
C ARG A 122 -14.18 4.00 8.17
N LEU A 123 -13.35 3.86 7.14
CA LEU A 123 -12.30 2.87 7.12
C LEU A 123 -11.21 3.24 8.16
N ASN A 124 -10.94 2.33 9.09
CA ASN A 124 -9.75 2.34 9.93
C ASN A 124 -8.97 1.05 9.68
N LEU A 125 -7.68 1.17 9.36
CA LEU A 125 -6.81 0.03 9.05
C LEU A 125 -5.71 -0.04 10.09
N THR A 126 -5.45 -1.23 10.64
CA THR A 126 -4.35 -1.42 11.58
C THR A 126 -3.00 -1.06 10.95
N TYR A 127 -2.01 -0.68 11.77
CA TYR A 127 -0.66 -0.28 11.35
C TYR A 127 -0.60 0.95 10.44
N VAL A 128 -1.70 1.71 10.32
CA VAL A 128 -1.81 2.89 9.45
C VAL A 128 -2.39 4.08 10.21
N VAL A 129 -1.91 5.28 9.87
CA VAL A 129 -2.53 6.55 10.29
C VAL A 129 -3.15 7.24 9.08
N LEU A 130 -4.43 7.63 9.18
CA LEU A 130 -5.15 8.32 8.10
C LEU A 130 -5.35 9.82 8.35
N SER A 131 -4.96 10.30 9.53
CA SER A 131 -5.08 11.72 9.88
C SER A 131 -4.17 12.57 8.99
N LYS A 132 -4.75 13.52 8.26
CA LYS A 132 -4.00 14.47 7.41
C LYS A 132 -2.88 15.19 8.18
N ARG A 133 -3.13 15.57 9.44
CA ARG A 133 -2.13 16.21 10.30
C ARG A 133 -0.92 15.30 10.51
N LYS A 134 -1.14 14.04 10.90
CA LYS A 134 -0.08 13.04 11.11
C LYS A 134 0.67 12.73 9.81
N LEU A 135 -0.04 12.65 8.68
CA LEU A 135 0.56 12.39 7.37
C LEU A 135 1.45 13.54 6.89
N ILE A 136 1.05 14.80 7.11
CA ILE A 136 1.91 15.97 6.84
C ILE A 136 3.17 15.90 7.70
N GLU A 137 3.01 15.62 9.00
CA GLU A 137 4.12 15.51 9.94
C GLU A 137 5.15 14.45 9.53
N LEU A 138 4.70 13.27 9.05
CA LEU A 138 5.59 12.22 8.53
C LEU A 138 6.43 12.69 7.33
N VAL A 139 5.84 13.49 6.44
CA VAL A 139 6.52 14.05 5.26
C VAL A 139 7.51 15.14 5.67
N GLU A 140 7.08 16.08 6.52
CA GLU A 140 7.92 17.20 6.99
C GLU A 140 9.13 16.71 7.79
N MET A 141 8.98 15.60 8.53
CA MET A 141 10.07 14.97 9.28
C MET A 141 11.04 14.16 8.41
N GLY A 142 10.73 13.92 7.13
CA GLY A 142 11.55 13.09 6.25
C GLY A 142 11.58 11.60 6.61
N VAL A 143 10.63 11.12 7.41
CA VAL A 143 10.45 9.66 7.69
C VAL A 143 10.08 8.92 6.41
N VAL A 144 9.30 9.60 5.56
CA VAL A 144 8.92 9.19 4.21
C VAL A 144 9.44 10.20 3.19
N THR A 145 9.68 9.77 1.96
CA THR A 145 10.25 10.63 0.90
C THR A 145 9.26 11.63 0.31
N GLY A 146 7.96 11.43 0.56
CA GLY A 146 6.89 12.29 0.06
C GLY A 146 5.51 11.64 0.17
N TRP A 147 4.50 12.28 -0.41
CA TRP A 147 3.13 11.75 -0.44
C TRP A 147 2.98 10.47 -1.26
N ASP A 148 3.91 10.20 -2.16
CA ASP A 148 3.96 9.03 -3.03
C ASP A 148 4.94 7.96 -2.52
N ASP A 149 5.57 8.14 -1.35
CA ASP A 149 6.42 7.11 -0.73
C ASP A 149 5.61 5.81 -0.55
N PRO A 150 6.08 4.64 -1.02
CA PRO A 150 5.33 3.38 -0.96
C PRO A 150 4.91 2.86 0.43
N ARG A 151 5.32 3.54 1.52
CA ARG A 151 4.88 3.29 2.90
C ARG A 151 3.70 4.16 3.33
N MET A 152 3.38 5.21 2.58
CA MET A 152 2.26 6.11 2.86
C MET A 152 0.92 5.48 2.45
N PRO A 153 -0.17 5.73 3.20
CA PRO A 153 -1.49 5.21 2.87
C PRO A 153 -2.23 6.04 1.81
N SER A 154 -1.51 6.83 1.00
CA SER A 154 -2.10 7.58 -0.10
C SER A 154 -2.34 6.66 -1.30
N LEU A 155 -3.33 6.96 -2.14
CA LEU A 155 -3.56 6.16 -3.36
C LEU A 155 -2.39 6.26 -4.34
N VAL A 156 -1.67 7.39 -4.36
CA VAL A 156 -0.49 7.58 -5.22
C VAL A 156 0.66 6.69 -4.73
N ALA A 157 0.88 6.64 -3.42
CA ALA A 157 1.85 5.75 -2.78
C ALA A 157 1.47 4.29 -2.98
N ALA A 158 0.21 3.92 -2.79
CA ALA A 158 -0.27 2.56 -3.02
C ALA A 158 -0.02 2.10 -4.47
N ARG A 159 -0.27 2.97 -5.45
CA ARG A 159 0.06 2.70 -6.86
C ARG A 159 1.56 2.49 -7.05
N ARG A 160 2.41 3.35 -6.48
CA ARG A 160 3.88 3.23 -6.55
C ARG A 160 4.40 1.98 -5.81
N ARG A 161 3.74 1.57 -4.73
CA ARG A 161 3.98 0.33 -3.99
C ARG A 161 3.66 -0.91 -4.82
N GLY A 162 2.81 -0.79 -5.84
CA GLY A 162 2.42 -1.87 -6.72
C GLY A 162 1.05 -2.48 -6.41
N TYR A 163 0.29 -1.90 -5.48
CA TYR A 163 -1.10 -2.28 -5.23
C TYR A 163 -1.93 -2.06 -6.49
N THR A 164 -2.93 -2.92 -6.68
CA THR A 164 -3.76 -2.90 -7.88
C THR A 164 -5.15 -2.34 -7.59
N PRO A 165 -5.78 -1.66 -8.56
CA PRO A 165 -7.17 -1.28 -8.46
C PRO A 165 -8.09 -2.47 -8.15
N GLU A 166 -7.81 -3.63 -8.73
CA GLU A 166 -8.54 -4.89 -8.51
C GLU A 166 -8.45 -5.35 -7.06
N GLY A 167 -7.26 -5.32 -6.46
CA GLY A 167 -7.05 -5.67 -5.06
C GLY A 167 -7.79 -4.72 -4.11
N PHE A 168 -7.82 -3.42 -4.42
CA PHE A 168 -8.63 -2.45 -3.64
C PHE A 168 -10.13 -2.70 -3.77
N ARG A 169 -10.63 -3.02 -4.97
CA ARG A 169 -12.05 -3.36 -5.16
C ARG A 169 -12.44 -4.61 -4.37
N GLN A 170 -11.60 -5.65 -4.40
CA GLN A 170 -11.79 -6.84 -3.57
C GLN A 170 -11.78 -6.50 -2.07
N PHE A 171 -10.84 -5.65 -1.64
CA PHE A 171 -10.75 -5.22 -0.25
C PHE A 171 -12.00 -4.48 0.24
N VAL A 172 -12.50 -3.52 -0.56
CA VAL A 172 -13.72 -2.77 -0.22
C VAL A 172 -14.94 -3.68 -0.21
N GLU A 173 -15.09 -4.57 -1.19
CA GLU A 173 -16.20 -5.53 -1.24
C GLU A 173 -16.19 -6.47 -0.04
N GLN A 174 -15.02 -7.02 0.31
CA GLN A 174 -14.87 -7.93 1.45
C GLN A 174 -15.07 -7.24 2.80
N SER A 175 -14.65 -5.97 2.92
CA SER A 175 -14.82 -5.18 4.14
C SER A 175 -16.28 -4.80 4.38
N GLY A 176 -17.06 -4.67 3.31
CA GLY A 176 -18.46 -4.26 3.35
C GLY A 176 -18.65 -2.80 3.81
N VAL A 177 -19.92 -2.40 3.93
CA VAL A 177 -20.31 -1.07 4.39
C VAL A 177 -21.30 -1.23 5.53
N SER A 178 -21.00 -0.65 6.69
CA SER A 178 -21.86 -0.70 7.88
C SER A 178 -21.77 0.59 8.68
N LYS A 179 -22.63 0.74 9.71
CA LYS A 179 -22.52 1.82 10.72
C LYS A 179 -21.70 1.41 11.95
N SER A 180 -21.09 0.22 11.93
CA SER A 180 -20.25 -0.26 13.04
C SER A 180 -18.82 0.21 12.82
N ASP A 181 -18.32 1.04 13.74
CA ASP A 181 -16.91 1.45 13.73
C ASP A 181 -16.01 0.29 14.18
N GLY A 182 -14.82 0.19 13.59
CA GLY A 182 -13.91 -0.91 13.83
C GLY A 182 -12.62 -0.79 13.05
N TRP A 183 -11.61 -1.53 13.52
CA TRP A 183 -10.32 -1.63 12.85
C TRP A 183 -10.31 -2.88 11.96
N ILE A 184 -9.99 -2.68 10.69
CA ILE A 184 -9.72 -3.76 9.75
C ILE A 184 -8.25 -4.15 9.88
N ASP A 185 -7.98 -5.45 9.92
CA ASP A 185 -6.61 -5.94 9.95
C ASP A 185 -5.90 -5.63 8.61
N TYR A 186 -4.68 -5.10 8.67
CA TYR A 186 -3.89 -4.75 7.49
C TYR A 186 -3.65 -5.97 6.60
N THR A 187 -3.56 -7.16 7.19
CA THR A 187 -3.41 -8.42 6.47
C THR A 187 -4.56 -8.65 5.49
N VAL A 188 -5.79 -8.17 5.76
CA VAL A 188 -6.91 -8.29 4.80
C VAL A 188 -6.61 -7.55 3.49
N LEU A 189 -6.06 -6.33 3.57
CA LEU A 189 -5.65 -5.58 2.39
C LEU A 189 -4.53 -6.32 1.65
N GLU A 190 -3.53 -6.82 2.37
CA GLU A 190 -2.43 -7.58 1.79
C GLU A 190 -2.88 -8.89 1.12
N ASP A 191 -3.88 -9.57 1.71
CA ASP A 191 -4.49 -10.78 1.17
C ASP A 191 -5.18 -10.50 -0.17
N CYS A 192 -5.98 -9.43 -0.26
CA CYS A 192 -6.62 -9.03 -1.52
C CYS A 192 -5.59 -8.72 -2.62
N MET A 193 -4.49 -8.05 -2.26
CA MET A 193 -3.39 -7.79 -3.20
C MET A 193 -2.71 -9.09 -3.63
N ARG A 194 -2.42 -10.00 -2.70
CA ARG A 194 -1.83 -11.31 -3.01
C ARG A 194 -2.73 -12.14 -3.91
N ASN A 195 -4.03 -12.19 -3.62
CA ASN A 195 -5.00 -12.97 -4.39
C ASN A 195 -5.02 -12.52 -5.85
N HIS A 196 -5.18 -11.22 -6.09
CA HIS A 196 -5.16 -10.69 -7.45
C HIS A 196 -3.81 -10.89 -8.15
N LEU A 197 -2.69 -10.53 -7.49
CA LEU A 197 -1.36 -10.65 -8.09
C LEU A 197 -0.97 -12.12 -8.35
N ASN A 198 -1.46 -13.07 -7.56
CA ASN A 198 -1.27 -14.49 -7.81
C ASN A 198 -1.84 -14.92 -9.16
N GLU A 199 -2.95 -14.32 -9.59
CA GLU A 199 -3.61 -14.66 -10.86
C GLU A 199 -2.94 -14.00 -12.07
N VAL A 200 -2.42 -12.77 -11.92
CA VAL A 200 -2.00 -11.96 -13.08
C VAL A 200 -0.48 -11.83 -13.24
N ALA A 201 0.30 -11.93 -12.15
CA ALA A 201 1.71 -11.58 -12.20
C ALA A 201 2.57 -12.74 -12.80
N PRO A 202 3.38 -12.51 -13.83
CA PRO A 202 4.38 -13.49 -14.26
C PRO A 202 5.38 -13.81 -13.13
N ARG A 203 5.85 -15.06 -13.10
CA ARG A 203 6.84 -15.56 -12.14
C ARG A 203 8.25 -15.30 -12.66
N ARG A 204 9.11 -14.79 -11.79
CA ARG A 204 10.50 -14.46 -12.08
C ARG A 204 11.38 -14.85 -10.90
N VAL A 205 12.66 -15.03 -11.15
CA VAL A 205 13.65 -15.40 -10.14
C VAL A 205 14.57 -14.22 -9.85
N ALA A 206 14.64 -13.85 -8.58
CA ALA A 206 15.63 -12.94 -8.03
C ALA A 206 16.17 -13.56 -6.74
N VAL A 207 17.45 -13.36 -6.47
CA VAL A 207 18.11 -13.90 -5.28
C VAL A 207 18.41 -12.76 -4.31
N LEU A 208 17.65 -12.64 -3.22
CA LEU A 208 17.68 -11.44 -2.37
C LEU A 208 18.92 -11.38 -1.44
N ASP A 209 19.36 -12.52 -0.90
CA ASP A 209 20.62 -12.63 -0.13
C ASP A 209 21.56 -13.62 -0.85
N PRO A 210 22.36 -13.17 -1.84
CA PRO A 210 23.09 -14.05 -2.74
C PRO A 210 24.24 -14.81 -2.07
N LEU A 211 24.18 -16.14 -2.16
CA LEU A 211 25.26 -17.07 -1.87
C LEU A 211 25.77 -17.70 -3.17
N LYS A 212 27.09 -17.66 -3.39
CA LYS A 212 27.71 -18.25 -4.58
C LYS A 212 27.61 -19.77 -4.52
N LEU A 213 27.14 -20.37 -5.61
CA LEU A 213 27.11 -21.82 -5.83
C LEU A 213 27.90 -22.16 -7.09
N VAL A 214 28.80 -23.14 -7.02
CA VAL A 214 29.65 -23.58 -8.14
C VAL A 214 29.36 -25.03 -8.48
N ILE A 215 29.03 -25.30 -9.74
CA ILE A 215 28.83 -26.65 -10.26
C ILE A 215 30.18 -27.19 -10.76
N GLU A 216 30.75 -28.19 -10.08
CA GLU A 216 32.10 -28.66 -10.37
C GLU A 216 32.21 -29.40 -11.71
N ASN A 217 31.18 -30.18 -12.06
CA ASN A 217 31.11 -31.03 -13.24
C ASN A 217 30.40 -30.38 -14.44
N LEU A 218 30.40 -29.05 -14.49
CA LEU A 218 29.96 -28.25 -15.64
C LEU A 218 31.16 -27.45 -16.17
N ASP A 219 31.38 -27.48 -17.48
CA ASP A 219 32.53 -26.81 -18.07
C ASP A 219 32.39 -25.28 -17.92
N PRO A 220 33.49 -24.53 -17.70
CA PRO A 220 33.42 -23.08 -17.44
C PRO A 220 32.72 -22.27 -18.52
N ASP A 221 32.86 -22.68 -19.78
CA ASP A 221 32.28 -22.01 -20.96
C ASP A 221 30.92 -22.59 -21.38
N GLU A 222 30.45 -23.65 -20.70
CA GLU A 222 29.18 -24.30 -21.02
C GLU A 222 28.00 -23.48 -20.47
N VAL A 223 27.04 -23.19 -21.35
CA VAL A 223 25.75 -22.57 -21.02
C VAL A 223 24.65 -23.56 -21.37
N ILE A 224 23.87 -23.97 -20.37
CA ILE A 224 22.73 -24.85 -20.57
C ILE A 224 21.45 -24.02 -20.59
N ASP A 225 20.69 -24.12 -21.68
CA ASP A 225 19.38 -23.49 -21.81
C ASP A 225 18.35 -24.27 -21.00
N CYS A 226 18.05 -23.79 -19.80
CA CYS A 226 16.89 -24.24 -19.04
C CYS A 226 15.68 -23.36 -19.38
N GLU A 227 14.48 -23.87 -19.17
CA GLU A 227 13.24 -23.12 -19.43
C GLU A 227 12.32 -23.09 -18.21
N ALA A 228 11.73 -21.93 -17.97
CA ALA A 228 10.77 -21.72 -16.89
C ALA A 228 9.42 -21.21 -17.45
N PRO A 229 8.28 -21.76 -17.00
CA PRO A 229 6.97 -21.20 -17.35
C PRO A 229 6.83 -19.78 -16.80
N ASN A 230 6.23 -18.88 -17.58
CA ASN A 230 5.93 -17.53 -17.11
C ASN A 230 4.88 -17.52 -15.99
N HIS A 231 4.01 -18.52 -15.94
CA HIS A 231 3.00 -18.65 -14.90
C HIS A 231 2.61 -20.13 -14.74
N PRO A 232 2.53 -20.66 -13.51
CA PRO A 232 2.30 -22.10 -13.28
C PRO A 232 0.93 -22.60 -13.75
N GLN A 233 -0.08 -21.74 -13.72
CA GLN A 233 -1.47 -22.08 -14.09
C GLN A 233 -1.91 -21.52 -15.45
N LYS A 234 -0.99 -20.85 -16.18
CA LYS A 234 -1.31 -20.15 -17.43
C LYS A 234 -0.30 -20.51 -18.53
N PRO A 235 -0.40 -21.73 -19.10
CA PRO A 235 0.53 -22.20 -20.13
C PRO A 235 0.53 -21.31 -21.38
N GLU A 236 -0.57 -20.60 -21.66
CA GLU A 236 -0.70 -19.64 -22.75
C GLU A 236 0.26 -18.44 -22.64
N LEU A 237 0.76 -18.14 -21.43
CA LEU A 237 1.80 -17.12 -21.24
C LEU A 237 3.20 -17.62 -21.63
N GLY A 238 3.32 -18.87 -22.07
CA GLY A 238 4.54 -19.45 -22.58
C GLY A 238 5.63 -19.66 -21.52
N ARG A 239 6.85 -19.86 -22.01
CA ARG A 239 8.06 -20.15 -21.24
C ARG A 239 9.11 -19.09 -21.54
N ARG A 240 10.11 -19.00 -20.68
CA ARG A 240 11.27 -18.11 -20.83
C ARG A 240 12.56 -18.88 -20.57
N ALA A 241 13.64 -18.43 -21.20
CA ALA A 241 14.97 -18.97 -20.96
C ALA A 241 15.46 -18.62 -19.55
N MET A 242 16.13 -19.59 -18.92
CA MET A 242 16.83 -19.49 -17.64
C MET A 242 18.23 -20.09 -17.86
N PRO A 243 19.20 -19.31 -18.37
CA PRO A 243 20.52 -19.86 -18.70
C PRO A 243 21.23 -20.33 -17.43
N MET A 244 21.70 -21.58 -17.43
CA MET A 244 22.53 -22.15 -16.37
C MET A 244 23.99 -22.11 -16.80
N THR A 245 24.86 -21.64 -15.90
CA THR A 245 26.31 -21.62 -16.08
C THR A 245 26.99 -22.29 -14.89
N ARG A 246 28.30 -22.51 -14.96
CA ARG A 246 29.11 -23.10 -13.88
C ARG A 246 28.91 -22.42 -12.53
N GLU A 247 28.85 -21.09 -12.53
CA GLU A 247 28.63 -20.30 -11.32
C GLU A 247 27.19 -19.75 -11.27
N LEU A 248 26.53 -19.94 -10.12
CA LEU A 248 25.17 -19.49 -9.83
C LEU A 248 25.13 -18.66 -8.54
N TYR A 249 24.05 -17.93 -8.34
CA TYR A 249 23.62 -17.42 -7.04
C TYR A 249 22.36 -18.16 -6.58
N ILE A 250 22.33 -18.50 -5.28
CA ILE A 250 21.16 -19.03 -4.54
C ILE A 250 20.92 -18.17 -3.30
N GLU A 251 19.79 -18.33 -2.61
CA GLU A 251 19.63 -17.66 -1.31
C GLU A 251 20.60 -18.21 -0.28
N HIS A 252 21.14 -17.33 0.57
CA HIS A 252 21.97 -17.74 1.70
C HIS A 252 21.20 -18.67 2.64
N GLU A 253 19.90 -18.42 2.86
CA GLU A 253 19.03 -19.28 3.68
C GLU A 253 18.74 -20.67 3.08
N ASP A 254 19.11 -20.91 1.82
CA ASP A 254 18.93 -22.20 1.16
C ASP A 254 20.08 -23.18 1.39
N PHE A 255 21.15 -22.74 2.06
CA PHE A 255 22.23 -23.60 2.53
C PHE A 255 22.42 -23.50 4.04
N MET A 256 22.51 -24.64 4.71
CA MET A 256 22.77 -24.68 6.16
C MET A 256 23.78 -25.78 6.47
N VAL A 257 24.89 -25.41 7.11
CA VAL A 257 25.95 -26.36 7.53
C VAL A 257 25.39 -27.33 8.57
N GLU A 258 24.65 -26.80 9.55
CA GLU A 258 23.97 -27.57 10.59
C GLU A 258 22.46 -27.41 10.44
N PRO A 259 21.78 -28.33 9.73
CA PRO A 259 20.38 -28.17 9.36
C PRO A 259 19.46 -28.23 10.58
N SER A 260 18.58 -27.24 10.72
CA SER A 260 17.51 -27.26 11.71
C SER A 260 16.44 -28.31 11.38
N LYS A 261 15.67 -28.76 12.37
CA LYS A 261 14.54 -29.68 12.15
C LYS A 261 13.58 -29.10 11.09
N GLY A 262 13.25 -29.91 10.07
CA GLY A 262 12.37 -29.49 8.97
C GLY A 262 13.07 -28.70 7.85
N PHE A 263 14.39 -28.55 7.89
CA PHE A 263 15.16 -28.00 6.78
C PHE A 263 15.27 -29.03 5.65
N PHE A 264 14.77 -28.68 4.47
CA PHE A 264 14.77 -29.57 3.29
C PHE A 264 15.62 -29.07 2.13
N ARG A 265 16.28 -27.91 2.27
CA ARG A 265 17.16 -27.34 1.24
C ARG A 265 18.56 -27.94 1.30
N LEU A 266 19.57 -27.25 0.76
CA LEU A 266 20.91 -27.81 0.60
C LEU A 266 21.66 -27.84 1.93
N GLN A 267 22.27 -28.97 2.23
CA GLN A 267 23.05 -29.20 3.45
C GLN A 267 24.23 -30.13 3.13
N PRO A 268 25.27 -30.21 3.98
CA PRO A 268 26.36 -31.17 3.80
C PRO A 268 25.85 -32.61 3.57
N GLY A 269 26.36 -33.26 2.52
CA GLY A 269 25.95 -34.61 2.08
C GLY A 269 24.51 -34.70 1.51
N GLY A 270 23.80 -33.58 1.39
CA GLY A 270 22.43 -33.52 0.90
C GLY A 270 22.32 -33.29 -0.61
N ARG A 271 21.10 -33.46 -1.12
CA ARG A 271 20.71 -33.16 -2.50
C ARG A 271 19.55 -32.18 -2.54
N VAL A 272 19.52 -31.32 -3.55
CA VAL A 272 18.46 -30.34 -3.75
C VAL A 272 18.12 -30.22 -5.24
N ARG A 273 16.87 -29.87 -5.56
CA ARG A 273 16.50 -29.48 -6.94
C ARG A 273 16.81 -28.01 -7.14
N LEU A 274 17.66 -27.69 -8.11
CA LEU A 274 17.74 -26.36 -8.70
C LEU A 274 16.52 -26.19 -9.60
N LYS A 275 15.58 -25.32 -9.22
CA LYS A 275 14.29 -25.18 -9.90
C LYS A 275 14.47 -24.89 -11.38
N TYR A 276 13.76 -25.59 -12.26
CA TYR A 276 13.91 -25.52 -13.74
C TYR A 276 15.24 -26.02 -14.30
N GLY A 277 16.21 -26.38 -13.45
CA GLY A 277 17.48 -26.96 -13.83
C GLY A 277 17.56 -28.43 -13.43
N PHE A 278 18.61 -28.78 -12.69
CA PHE A 278 18.99 -30.15 -12.36
C PHE A 278 18.84 -30.45 -10.87
N VAL A 279 18.97 -31.72 -10.49
CA VAL A 279 19.31 -32.10 -9.12
C VAL A 279 20.81 -31.87 -8.90
N ALA A 280 21.13 -31.20 -7.81
CA ALA A 280 22.48 -30.93 -7.35
C ALA A 280 22.78 -31.70 -6.05
N GLU A 281 23.98 -32.24 -5.94
CA GLU A 281 24.52 -32.91 -4.74
C GLU A 281 25.66 -32.08 -4.17
N TYR A 282 25.63 -31.88 -2.85
CA TYR A 282 26.67 -31.17 -2.13
C TYR A 282 28.05 -31.84 -2.31
N VAL A 283 29.08 -31.04 -2.53
CA VAL A 283 30.50 -31.48 -2.53
C VAL A 283 31.26 -30.85 -1.37
N SER A 284 31.33 -29.52 -1.32
CA SER A 284 32.08 -28.79 -0.30
C SER A 284 31.51 -27.38 -0.09
N HIS A 285 31.98 -26.68 0.92
CA HIS A 285 31.72 -25.25 1.09
C HIS A 285 32.95 -24.56 1.68
N SER A 286 33.02 -23.25 1.52
CA SER A 286 34.00 -22.39 2.18
C SER A 286 33.30 -21.36 3.06
N VAL A 287 33.99 -20.96 4.13
CA VAL A 287 33.53 -19.94 5.06
C VAL A 287 34.41 -18.71 4.86
N GLY A 288 33.78 -17.54 4.76
CA GLY A 288 34.48 -16.26 4.66
C GLY A 288 35.03 -15.80 6.00
N GLU A 289 35.78 -14.68 5.98
CA GLU A 289 36.42 -14.11 7.17
C GLU A 289 35.43 -13.70 8.28
N ASN A 290 34.18 -13.44 7.91
CA ASN A 290 33.10 -13.09 8.83
C ASN A 290 32.39 -14.30 9.47
N GLY A 291 32.88 -15.53 9.22
CA GLY A 291 32.25 -16.76 9.69
C GLY A 291 30.97 -17.15 8.94
N ARG A 292 30.54 -16.39 7.92
CA ARG A 292 29.43 -16.78 7.03
C ARG A 292 29.95 -17.64 5.88
N VAL A 293 29.12 -18.57 5.41
CA VAL A 293 29.40 -19.34 4.19
C VAL A 293 29.55 -18.39 3.01
N ALA A 294 30.66 -18.52 2.28
CA ALA A 294 31.01 -17.67 1.14
C ALA A 294 30.73 -18.35 -0.21
N GLU A 295 30.96 -19.66 -0.31
CA GLU A 295 30.75 -20.44 -1.52
C GLU A 295 30.33 -21.87 -1.17
N VAL A 296 29.39 -22.42 -1.94
CA VAL A 296 29.00 -23.84 -1.90
C VAL A 296 29.31 -24.49 -3.24
N ARG A 297 29.91 -25.68 -3.21
CA ARG A 297 30.23 -26.46 -4.41
C ARG A 297 29.34 -27.68 -4.49
N VAL A 298 28.85 -27.96 -5.69
CA VAL A 298 27.95 -29.06 -5.97
C VAL A 298 28.33 -29.79 -7.25
N SER A 299 27.88 -31.02 -7.41
CA SER A 299 27.82 -31.70 -8.71
C SER A 299 26.35 -31.83 -9.15
N ILE A 300 26.08 -31.77 -10.45
CA ILE A 300 24.74 -31.99 -11.00
C ILE A 300 24.60 -33.37 -11.64
N PHE A 301 23.41 -33.94 -11.58
CA PHE A 301 23.06 -35.15 -12.33
C PHE A 301 22.57 -34.75 -13.73
N LYS A 302 23.38 -34.97 -14.78
CA LYS A 302 23.09 -34.47 -16.15
C LYS A 302 21.81 -35.05 -16.77
N ASP A 303 21.35 -36.21 -16.31
CA ASP A 303 20.09 -36.87 -16.70
C ASP A 303 18.86 -36.35 -15.93
N SER A 304 19.03 -35.38 -15.03
CA SER A 304 17.97 -34.85 -14.16
C SER A 304 17.38 -33.50 -14.58
N GLN A 305 17.65 -33.06 -15.82
CA GLN A 305 17.19 -31.77 -16.34
C GLN A 305 15.67 -31.66 -16.26
N SER A 306 15.17 -30.56 -15.71
CA SER A 306 13.73 -30.35 -15.56
C SER A 306 13.04 -30.32 -16.92
N GLY A 307 11.98 -31.10 -17.08
CA GLY A 307 11.21 -31.18 -18.33
C GLY A 307 11.70 -32.24 -19.33
N THR A 308 12.75 -33.00 -19.02
CA THR A 308 13.20 -34.13 -19.85
C THR A 308 12.70 -35.48 -19.29
N PRO A 309 12.62 -36.54 -20.13
CA PRO A 309 12.40 -37.90 -19.63
C PRO A 309 13.47 -38.29 -18.60
N GLY A 310 13.06 -38.81 -17.44
CA GLY A 310 13.98 -39.21 -16.37
C GLY A 310 14.22 -38.15 -15.28
N ALA A 311 13.76 -36.91 -15.47
CA ALA A 311 13.93 -35.82 -14.48
C ALA A 311 13.36 -36.16 -13.09
N ASP A 312 12.29 -36.95 -13.05
CA ASP A 312 11.57 -37.35 -11.83
C ASP A 312 12.15 -38.60 -11.14
N SER A 313 13.17 -39.23 -11.71
CA SER A 313 13.84 -40.40 -11.11
C SER A 313 14.53 -40.05 -9.78
N TYR A 314 14.96 -38.80 -9.62
CA TYR A 314 15.60 -38.28 -8.41
C TYR A 314 14.57 -37.69 -7.44
N LYS A 315 14.26 -38.44 -6.37
CA LYS A 315 13.45 -37.94 -5.26
C LYS A 315 14.28 -37.06 -4.33
N VAL A 316 14.06 -35.75 -4.38
CA VAL A 316 14.66 -34.77 -3.47
C VAL A 316 13.57 -34.02 -2.70
N LYS A 317 13.85 -33.65 -1.45
CA LYS A 317 12.86 -33.03 -0.55
C LYS A 317 12.72 -31.52 -0.76
N GLY A 318 13.78 -30.85 -1.21
CA GLY A 318 13.81 -29.40 -1.39
C GLY A 318 13.98 -28.98 -2.84
N VAL A 319 13.40 -27.82 -3.15
CA VAL A 319 13.55 -27.10 -4.40
C VAL A 319 13.97 -25.68 -4.07
N ILE A 320 15.06 -25.21 -4.66
CA ILE A 320 15.60 -23.86 -4.47
C ILE A 320 15.67 -23.14 -5.80
N HIS A 321 15.46 -21.83 -5.78
CA HIS A 321 15.63 -20.99 -6.96
C HIS A 321 17.07 -20.52 -7.08
N TRP A 322 17.46 -20.13 -8.28
CA TRP A 322 18.84 -19.77 -8.61
C TRP A 322 18.85 -18.85 -9.82
N VAL A 323 19.94 -18.11 -9.99
CA VAL A 323 20.26 -17.36 -11.22
C VAL A 323 21.71 -17.57 -11.60
N SER A 324 22.03 -17.58 -12.90
CA SER A 324 23.43 -17.65 -13.37
C SER A 324 24.22 -16.43 -12.92
N ALA A 325 25.42 -16.61 -12.39
CA ALA A 325 26.25 -15.52 -11.89
C ALA A 325 26.75 -14.59 -13.01
N SER A 326 27.01 -15.14 -14.21
CA SER A 326 27.53 -14.41 -15.36
C SER A 326 26.44 -13.82 -16.25
N GLN A 327 25.25 -14.43 -16.28
CA GLN A 327 24.11 -13.98 -17.08
C GLN A 327 23.10 -13.15 -16.27
N ALA A 328 23.15 -13.19 -14.93
CA ALA A 328 22.23 -12.41 -14.11
C ALA A 328 22.39 -10.91 -14.33
N HIS A 329 21.25 -10.22 -14.30
CA HIS A 329 21.23 -8.78 -14.19
C HIS A 329 21.25 -8.39 -12.70
N TRP A 330 21.95 -7.31 -12.36
CA TRP A 330 21.98 -6.79 -10.98
C TRP A 330 21.19 -5.50 -10.89
N ALA A 331 20.18 -5.47 -10.03
CA ALA A 331 19.32 -4.30 -9.86
C ALA A 331 18.97 -4.03 -8.40
N GLU A 332 18.50 -2.81 -8.15
CA GLU A 332 18.03 -2.37 -6.84
C GLU A 332 16.65 -2.95 -6.54
N VAL A 333 16.48 -3.45 -5.32
CA VAL A 333 15.20 -3.90 -4.78
C VAL A 333 14.95 -3.23 -3.44
N ARG A 334 13.77 -2.63 -3.31
CA ARG A 334 13.27 -1.95 -2.12
C ARG A 334 12.28 -2.86 -1.40
N LEU A 335 12.73 -3.46 -0.32
CA LEU A 335 11.96 -4.34 0.55
C LEU A 335 11.21 -3.47 1.56
N PHE A 336 10.01 -3.08 1.18
CA PHE A 336 9.14 -2.34 2.07
C PHE A 336 8.39 -3.28 3.04
N ASP A 337 8.09 -2.76 4.22
CA ASP A 337 7.27 -3.37 5.27
C ASP A 337 6.27 -2.33 5.83
N ARG A 338 5.47 -2.69 6.85
CA ARG A 338 4.53 -1.78 7.51
C ARG A 338 5.28 -0.60 8.13
N LEU A 339 4.75 0.62 7.97
CA LEU A 339 5.39 1.85 8.47
C LEU A 339 5.40 1.92 10.00
N PHE A 340 4.38 1.33 10.64
CA PHE A 340 4.26 1.27 12.09
C PHE A 340 4.37 -0.18 12.56
N LYS A 341 4.97 -0.38 13.74
CA LYS A 341 5.17 -1.69 14.37
C LYS A 341 4.03 -2.12 15.29
N VAL A 342 2.99 -1.30 15.44
CA VAL A 342 1.85 -1.57 16.31
C VAL A 342 0.53 -1.41 15.56
N ALA A 343 -0.47 -2.20 15.95
CA ALA A 343 -1.76 -2.25 15.25
C ALA A 343 -2.54 -0.93 15.29
N ALA A 344 -2.47 -0.15 16.38
CA ALA A 344 -3.15 1.14 16.49
C ALA A 344 -2.14 2.26 16.85
N PRO A 345 -1.45 2.87 15.86
CA PRO A 345 -0.35 3.81 16.12
C PRO A 345 -0.79 5.08 16.87
N GLY A 346 -0.13 5.35 18.00
CA GLY A 346 -0.46 6.45 18.91
C GLY A 346 -1.79 6.28 19.66
N ALA A 347 -2.42 5.11 19.62
CA ALA A 347 -3.55 4.79 20.50
C ALA A 347 -3.03 4.41 21.90
N ARG A 348 -3.83 4.70 22.93
CA ARG A 348 -3.56 4.24 24.29
C ARG A 348 -3.57 2.70 24.36
N ARG A 349 -2.75 2.17 25.25
CA ARG A 349 -2.59 0.73 25.53
C ARG A 349 -3.08 0.42 26.93
N GLU A 350 -3.39 -0.85 27.15
CA GLU A 350 -3.66 -1.35 28.49
C GLU A 350 -2.44 -1.11 29.40
N GLY A 351 -2.68 -0.53 30.57
CA GLY A 351 -1.63 -0.14 31.52
C GLY A 351 -1.07 1.28 31.35
N ASP A 352 -1.49 2.04 30.33
CA ASP A 352 -1.10 3.45 30.20
C ASP A 352 -1.74 4.30 31.31
N ALA A 353 -0.94 5.15 31.96
CA ALA A 353 -1.42 6.12 32.94
C ALA A 353 -2.52 7.02 32.31
N PRO A 354 -3.53 7.45 33.09
CA PRO A 354 -4.66 8.27 32.59
C PRO A 354 -4.24 9.49 31.77
N GLU A 355 -3.16 10.14 32.17
CA GLU A 355 -2.56 11.34 31.60
C GLU A 355 -1.48 11.09 30.52
N LEU A 356 -1.10 9.84 30.24
CA LEU A 356 -0.07 9.56 29.23
C LEU A 356 -0.64 9.77 27.82
N GLU A 357 -0.18 10.83 27.16
CA GLU A 357 -0.38 11.02 25.72
C GLU A 357 0.73 10.27 24.96
N ARG A 358 0.34 9.25 24.19
CA ARG A 358 1.27 8.51 23.33
C ARG A 358 1.50 9.26 22.03
N ASP A 359 2.77 9.38 21.64
CA ASP A 359 3.13 9.87 20.33
C ASP A 359 3.16 8.71 19.33
N PHE A 360 2.48 8.87 18.19
CA PHE A 360 2.46 7.87 17.13
C PHE A 360 3.84 7.66 16.48
N LYS A 361 4.76 8.61 16.65
CA LYS A 361 6.14 8.53 16.13
C LYS A 361 6.96 7.45 16.83
N ASP A 362 6.70 7.17 18.10
CA ASP A 362 7.38 6.10 18.85
C ASP A 362 7.05 4.71 18.31
N ASP A 363 5.98 4.62 17.53
CA ASP A 363 5.45 3.40 16.94
C ASP A 363 5.99 3.13 15.54
N LEU A 364 6.87 3.97 15.01
CA LEU A 364 7.49 3.76 13.71
C LEU A 364 8.32 2.46 13.68
N ASN A 365 8.22 1.77 12.54
CA ASN A 365 9.03 0.59 12.23
C ASN A 365 10.34 1.05 11.56
N PRO A 366 11.50 0.90 12.23
CA PRO A 366 12.79 1.26 11.64
C PRO A 366 13.15 0.38 10.43
N ASN A 367 12.55 -0.81 10.32
CA ASN A 367 12.74 -1.75 9.23
C ASN A 367 11.67 -1.61 8.12
N SER A 368 10.92 -0.50 8.10
CA SER A 368 9.85 -0.26 7.11
C SER A 368 10.35 -0.19 5.65
N LEU A 369 11.65 0.00 5.45
CA LEU A 369 12.32 -0.05 4.16
C LEU A 369 13.74 -0.62 4.32
N GLN A 370 14.07 -1.62 3.52
CA GLN A 370 15.45 -2.05 3.27
C GLN A 370 15.73 -1.96 1.77
N VAL A 371 16.88 -1.39 1.40
CA VAL A 371 17.32 -1.31 0.00
C VAL A 371 18.47 -2.27 -0.20
N VAL A 372 18.32 -3.20 -1.14
CA VAL A 372 19.31 -4.24 -1.45
C VAL A 372 19.59 -4.28 -2.94
N ARG A 373 20.80 -4.69 -3.32
CA ARG A 373 21.16 -4.91 -4.73
C ARG A 373 21.29 -6.42 -4.96
N VAL A 374 20.53 -6.95 -5.91
CA VAL A 374 20.31 -8.40 -6.02
C VAL A 374 20.54 -8.89 -7.45
N PRO A 375 21.09 -10.10 -7.65
CA PRO A 375 21.13 -10.74 -8.95
C PRO A 375 19.75 -11.33 -9.28
N MET A 376 19.32 -11.13 -10.52
CA MET A 376 18.03 -11.58 -11.03
C MET A 376 18.16 -12.14 -12.44
N GLU A 377 17.17 -12.92 -12.85
CA GLU A 377 17.18 -13.53 -14.17
C GLU A 377 17.21 -12.48 -15.31
N PRO A 378 17.80 -12.81 -16.48
CA PRO A 378 18.02 -11.84 -17.56
C PRO A 378 16.74 -11.16 -18.06
N SER A 379 15.61 -11.87 -18.02
CA SER A 379 14.33 -11.38 -18.55
C SER A 379 13.77 -10.15 -17.80
N LEU A 380 14.29 -9.86 -16.60
CA LEU A 380 13.91 -8.69 -15.81
C LEU A 380 14.64 -7.41 -16.19
N LYS A 381 15.72 -7.49 -16.98
CA LYS A 381 16.54 -6.34 -17.36
C LYS A 381 15.74 -5.22 -18.04
N ASP A 382 14.78 -5.59 -18.87
CA ASP A 382 13.98 -4.67 -19.67
C ASP A 382 12.54 -4.52 -19.15
N ALA A 383 12.32 -4.83 -17.87
CA ALA A 383 11.05 -4.58 -17.21
C ALA A 383 10.65 -3.10 -17.34
N GLN A 384 9.41 -2.86 -17.76
CA GLN A 384 8.88 -1.52 -17.91
C GLN A 384 8.32 -1.01 -16.59
N ALA A 385 8.26 0.30 -16.42
CA ALA A 385 7.63 0.93 -15.28
C ALA A 385 6.21 0.36 -15.06
N GLU A 386 5.89 0.04 -13.80
CA GLU A 386 4.62 -0.58 -13.39
C GLU A 386 4.40 -2.04 -13.82
N ASP A 387 5.36 -2.70 -14.48
CA ASP A 387 5.33 -4.15 -14.65
C ASP A 387 5.38 -4.86 -13.29
N ARG A 388 4.57 -5.90 -13.14
CA ARG A 388 4.40 -6.63 -11.88
C ARG A 388 4.85 -8.06 -12.03
N PHE A 389 5.58 -8.55 -11.04
CA PHE A 389 6.14 -9.90 -11.04
C PHE A 389 5.92 -10.55 -9.69
N GLN A 390 5.73 -11.87 -9.68
CA GLN A 390 6.03 -12.64 -8.48
C GLN A 390 7.51 -13.02 -8.53
N PHE A 391 8.31 -12.51 -7.61
CA PHE A 391 9.62 -13.10 -7.35
C PHE A 391 9.40 -14.37 -6.54
N GLU A 392 9.74 -15.50 -7.15
CA GLU A 392 9.42 -16.80 -6.59
C GLU A 392 10.00 -16.94 -5.17
N ARG A 393 9.19 -17.51 -4.26
CA ARG A 393 9.47 -17.66 -2.83
C ARG A 393 9.58 -16.38 -2.00
N HIS A 394 9.60 -15.19 -2.61
CA HIS A 394 9.74 -13.92 -1.89
C HIS A 394 8.42 -13.16 -1.74
N GLY A 395 7.79 -12.85 -2.86
CA GLY A 395 6.62 -11.97 -2.85
C GLY A 395 6.29 -11.44 -4.23
N TYR A 396 5.47 -10.41 -4.24
CA TYR A 396 5.12 -9.67 -5.44
C TYR A 396 5.86 -8.34 -5.45
N PHE A 397 6.34 -7.98 -6.63
CA PHE A 397 7.17 -6.82 -6.87
C PHE A 397 6.64 -6.05 -8.07
N VAL A 398 6.87 -4.74 -8.07
CA VAL A 398 6.58 -3.85 -9.20
C VAL A 398 7.85 -3.12 -9.60
N ALA A 399 8.09 -2.94 -10.89
CA ALA A 399 9.10 -2.02 -11.37
C ALA A 399 8.67 -0.59 -11.01
N ASP A 400 9.49 0.11 -10.20
CA ASP A 400 9.16 1.43 -9.67
C ASP A 400 8.84 2.41 -10.82
N ARG A 401 7.70 3.06 -10.72
CA ARG A 401 7.17 3.87 -11.82
C ARG A 401 7.95 5.14 -12.12
N LEU A 402 8.81 5.59 -11.22
CA LEU A 402 9.60 6.81 -11.35
C LEU A 402 11.08 6.50 -11.60
N ASP A 403 11.59 5.46 -10.95
CA ASP A 403 13.02 5.16 -10.92
C ASP A 403 13.42 4.03 -11.88
N ALA A 404 12.51 3.14 -12.27
CA ALA A 404 12.82 2.05 -13.20
C ALA A 404 12.97 2.56 -14.65
N ARG A 405 14.03 2.11 -15.31
CA ARG A 405 14.31 2.38 -16.73
C ARG A 405 14.73 1.08 -17.44
N PRO A 406 14.50 0.92 -18.75
CA PRO A 406 15.02 -0.23 -19.48
C PRO A 406 16.54 -0.38 -19.30
N GLY A 407 16.99 -1.56 -18.92
CA GLY A 407 18.39 -1.86 -18.60
C GLY A 407 18.84 -1.46 -17.18
N GLN A 408 18.02 -0.73 -16.43
CA GLN A 408 18.25 -0.31 -15.04
C GLN A 408 16.92 -0.34 -14.25
N PRO A 409 16.31 -1.52 -14.09
CA PRO A 409 15.08 -1.64 -13.34
C PRO A 409 15.35 -1.44 -11.85
N VAL A 410 14.38 -0.83 -11.16
CA VAL A 410 14.33 -0.73 -9.71
C VAL A 410 13.02 -1.37 -9.29
N PHE A 411 13.02 -2.29 -8.34
CA PHE A 411 11.80 -3.00 -7.93
C PHE A 411 11.39 -2.65 -6.51
N ASN A 412 10.09 -2.40 -6.33
CA ASN A 412 9.47 -2.25 -5.02
C ASN A 412 8.78 -3.55 -4.63
N ARG A 413 8.99 -4.05 -3.41
CA ARG A 413 8.19 -5.16 -2.88
C ARG A 413 6.78 -4.66 -2.58
N THR A 414 5.81 -5.14 -3.36
CA THR A 414 4.39 -4.86 -3.16
C THR A 414 3.90 -5.51 -1.86
N VAL A 415 4.05 -6.83 -1.77
CA VAL A 415 3.59 -7.64 -0.62
C VAL A 415 4.37 -8.97 -0.60
N THR A 416 4.59 -9.53 0.59
CA THR A 416 5.20 -10.87 0.77
C THR A 416 4.25 -11.97 0.30
N LEU A 417 4.73 -13.22 0.11
CA LEU A 417 3.86 -14.34 -0.28
C LEU A 417 2.89 -14.80 0.82
N LYS A 418 3.28 -14.60 2.07
CA LYS A 418 2.51 -14.96 3.26
C LYS A 418 2.64 -13.85 4.27
N ASP A 419 1.66 -13.77 5.17
CA ASP A 419 1.76 -12.89 6.32
C ASP A 419 2.96 -13.29 7.18
N SER A 420 3.81 -12.32 7.47
CA SER A 420 4.99 -12.45 8.34
C SER A 420 4.79 -11.86 9.73
N TRP A 421 3.71 -11.08 9.93
CA TRP A 421 3.37 -10.41 11.18
C TRP A 421 2.56 -11.29 12.12
N ALA A 422 1.83 -12.29 11.61
CA ALA A 422 1.10 -13.27 12.43
C ALA A 422 1.99 -14.18 13.31
N LYS A 423 3.32 -14.08 13.21
CA LYS A 423 4.31 -14.86 13.98
C LYS A 423 5.20 -13.99 14.90
N ALA A 424 5.01 -12.67 14.91
CA ALA A 424 5.87 -11.73 15.62
C ALA A 424 5.36 -11.40 17.02
#